data_AF-A0A819MQ95-F1
#
_entry.id   AF-A0A819MQ95-F1
#
_cell.length_a   1.000
_cell.length_b   1.000
_cell.length_c   1.000
_cell.angle_alpha   90.00
_cell.angle_beta   90.00
_cell.angle_gamma   90.00
#
_symmetry.space_group_name_H-M   'P 1'
#
loop_
_entity.id
_entity.type
_entity.pdbx_description
1 polymer ?
#
loop_
_entity_poly.entity_id
_entity_poly.type
_entity_poly.pdbx_seq_one_letter_code
_entity_poly.pdbx_strand_id
1 'polypeptide(L)'
;MFTTIFLSSLVLIAYGLPVEIAKPTKQVNPELLGGGFEGDMILPPGFDPLHPNRGVSINGQIRRWPNKIVPYDISAISDSRDRQTIELAMQKLMYDTGITKPGQTSRTSCVTFRPAQSTDRKVLKIQYSTGCSASN
;
A
#
# COMPACT_ATOMS: atom_id res chain seq x y z
N MET A 1 -8.07 36.83 -71.70
CA MET A 1 -7.42 36.99 -70.38
C MET A 1 -7.96 35.88 -69.50
N PHE A 2 -7.24 34.76 -69.39
CA PHE A 2 -7.58 33.63 -68.51
C PHE A 2 -6.28 33.16 -67.84
N THR A 3 -6.21 33.33 -66.52
CA THR A 3 -5.09 32.98 -65.66
C THR A 3 -5.17 31.51 -65.24
N THR A 4 -4.13 30.74 -65.54
CA THR A 4 -3.90 29.38 -65.05
C THR A 4 -3.41 29.41 -63.60
N ILE A 5 -4.02 28.61 -62.73
CA ILE A 5 -3.58 28.38 -61.35
C ILE A 5 -2.76 27.09 -61.33
N PHE A 6 -1.47 27.17 -61.03
CA PHE A 6 -0.64 25.99 -60.76
C PHE A 6 -0.72 25.64 -59.27
N LEU A 7 -1.27 24.45 -58.97
CA LEU A 7 -1.18 23.81 -57.66
C LEU A 7 0.27 23.38 -57.41
N SER A 8 0.90 23.95 -56.38
CA SER A 8 2.16 23.47 -55.83
C SER A 8 1.86 22.48 -54.70
N SER A 9 2.09 21.20 -54.95
CA SER A 9 1.98 20.13 -53.95
C SER A 9 3.12 20.26 -52.93
N LEU A 10 2.77 20.61 -51.69
CA LEU A 10 3.71 20.57 -50.57
C LEU A 10 3.88 19.11 -50.12
N VAL A 11 5.03 18.50 -50.45
CA VAL A 11 5.41 17.18 -49.92
C VAL A 11 5.94 17.40 -48.50
N LEU A 12 5.16 17.01 -47.48
CA LEU A 12 5.67 16.89 -46.12
C LEU A 12 6.57 15.66 -46.03
N ILE A 13 7.89 15.88 -45.98
CA ILE A 13 8.84 14.84 -45.60
C ILE A 13 8.80 14.74 -44.07
N ALA A 14 8.18 13.66 -43.57
CA ALA A 14 8.21 13.33 -42.16
C ALA A 14 9.61 12.81 -41.79
N TYR A 15 10.44 13.69 -41.22
CA TYR A 15 11.67 13.29 -40.56
C TYR A 15 11.31 12.55 -39.26
N GLY A 16 11.45 11.23 -39.28
CA GLY A 16 11.36 10.42 -38.06
C GLY A 16 12.50 10.81 -37.12
N LEU A 17 12.17 11.50 -36.03
CA LEU A 17 13.12 11.77 -34.96
C LEU A 17 13.50 10.45 -34.26
N PRO A 18 14.77 10.24 -33.91
CA PRO A 18 15.16 9.06 -33.15
C PRO A 18 14.48 9.07 -31.78
N VAL A 19 13.79 7.99 -31.45
CA VAL A 19 13.31 7.73 -30.08
C VAL A 19 14.53 7.40 -29.23
N GLU A 20 14.89 8.30 -28.33
CA GLU A 20 15.89 8.03 -27.30
C GLU A 20 15.30 6.97 -26.34
N ILE A 21 15.90 5.78 -26.33
CA ILE A 21 15.54 4.74 -25.37
C ILE A 21 16.05 5.23 -24.01
N ALA A 22 15.13 5.75 -23.19
CA ALA A 22 15.42 6.13 -21.82
C ALA A 22 16.02 4.92 -21.10
N LYS A 23 17.31 5.01 -20.75
CA LYS A 23 17.92 4.05 -19.83
C LYS A 23 17.15 4.17 -18.52
N PRO A 24 16.65 3.06 -17.93
CA PRO A 24 16.03 3.13 -16.63
C PRO A 24 17.08 3.67 -15.66
N THR A 25 16.93 4.92 -15.25
CA THR A 25 17.62 5.41 -14.07
C THR A 25 17.15 4.49 -12.96
N LYS A 26 18.09 3.87 -12.25
CA LYS A 26 17.77 3.01 -11.11
C LYS A 26 17.24 3.93 -10.01
N GLN A 27 15.97 4.32 -10.13
CA GLN A 27 15.26 5.09 -9.13
C GLN A 27 15.23 4.20 -7.90
N VAL A 28 16.11 4.51 -6.94
CA VAL A 28 16.15 3.79 -5.68
C VAL A 28 14.80 4.04 -5.03
N ASN A 29 14.01 2.99 -4.83
CA ASN A 29 12.74 3.10 -4.14
C ASN A 29 13.05 3.62 -2.72
N PRO A 30 12.61 4.85 -2.36
CA PRO A 30 12.94 5.44 -1.07
C PRO A 30 12.41 4.60 0.10
N GLU A 31 11.38 3.78 -0.11
CA GLU A 31 10.88 2.83 0.90
C GLU A 31 11.95 1.79 1.28
N LEU A 32 12.86 1.42 0.37
CA LEU A 32 13.95 0.46 0.65
C LEU A 32 15.08 1.05 1.52
N LEU A 33 15.00 2.34 1.86
CA LEU A 33 16.01 3.03 2.67
C LEU A 33 15.66 3.05 4.17
N GLY A 34 14.48 2.55 4.56
CA GLY A 34 13.99 2.57 5.95
C GLY A 34 14.72 1.64 6.92
N GLY A 35 15.68 0.82 6.45
CA GLY A 35 16.46 -0.10 7.28
C GLY A 35 15.67 -1.31 7.81
N GLY A 36 14.37 -1.41 7.49
CA GLY A 36 13.53 -2.57 7.74
C GLY A 36 13.69 -3.66 6.69
N PHE A 37 13.13 -4.85 6.96
CA PHE A 37 12.99 -5.90 5.96
C PHE A 37 12.05 -5.42 4.85
N GLU A 38 12.43 -5.62 3.59
CA GLU A 38 11.74 -5.03 2.41
C GLU A 38 11.55 -3.51 2.45
N GLY A 39 12.25 -2.81 3.36
CA GLY A 39 12.20 -1.36 3.52
C GLY A 39 11.29 -0.86 4.64
N ASP A 40 10.16 -1.52 4.89
CA ASP A 40 9.06 -1.01 5.73
C ASP A 40 8.60 -1.99 6.85
N MET A 41 9.22 -3.17 6.97
CA MET A 41 8.86 -4.15 7.99
C MET A 41 9.91 -4.26 9.12
N ILE A 42 9.44 -4.11 10.35
CA ILE A 42 10.22 -4.46 11.54
C ILE A 42 9.96 -5.92 11.87
N LEU A 43 11.00 -6.75 11.81
CA LEU A 43 10.90 -8.17 12.15
C LEU A 43 11.06 -8.38 13.67
N PRO A 44 10.31 -9.33 14.26
CA PRO A 44 10.54 -9.72 15.64
C PRO A 44 11.99 -10.21 15.86
N PRO A 45 12.59 -9.98 17.04
CA PRO A 45 13.90 -10.52 17.36
C PRO A 45 13.97 -12.04 17.12
N GLY A 46 15.02 -12.48 16.42
CA GLY A 46 15.22 -13.90 16.09
C GLY A 46 14.30 -14.45 14.98
N PHE A 47 13.51 -13.60 14.32
CA PHE A 47 12.78 -14.00 13.13
C PHE A 47 13.69 -13.92 11.89
N ASP A 48 13.89 -15.06 11.22
CA ASP A 48 14.59 -15.15 9.94
C ASP A 48 13.56 -15.31 8.80
N PRO A 49 13.39 -14.30 7.94
CA PRO A 49 12.44 -14.32 6.83
C PRO A 49 12.91 -15.19 5.65
N LEU A 50 14.19 -15.59 5.62
CA LEU A 50 14.79 -16.42 4.57
C LEU A 50 14.92 -17.89 5.00
N HIS A 51 14.45 -18.23 6.20
CA HIS A 51 14.53 -19.58 6.72
C HIS A 51 13.75 -20.54 5.79
N PRO A 52 14.34 -21.62 5.27
CA PRO A 52 13.74 -22.44 4.20
C PRO A 52 12.39 -23.09 4.58
N ASN A 53 12.16 -23.31 5.88
CA ASN A 53 10.88 -23.83 6.40
C ASN A 53 9.90 -22.75 6.87
N ARG A 54 10.21 -21.46 6.69
CA ARG A 54 9.37 -20.32 7.09
C ARG A 54 9.40 -19.29 5.97
N GLY A 55 8.42 -19.34 5.07
CA GLY A 55 8.23 -18.25 4.11
C GLY A 55 7.86 -16.94 4.81
N VAL A 56 7.87 -15.84 4.05
CA VAL A 56 7.41 -14.50 4.47
C VAL A 56 5.94 -14.43 4.89
N SER A 57 5.17 -15.50 4.66
CA SER A 57 3.75 -15.53 4.99
C SER A 57 3.49 -15.82 6.47
N ILE A 58 2.84 -14.88 7.15
CA ILE A 58 2.30 -15.03 8.51
C ILE A 58 1.01 -15.88 8.46
N ASN A 59 1.12 -17.14 8.04
CA ASN A 59 -0.03 -18.04 7.94
C ASN A 59 -0.37 -18.77 9.25
N GLY A 60 0.51 -18.73 10.24
CA GLY A 60 0.29 -19.35 11.54
C GLY A 60 -0.86 -18.69 12.32
N GLN A 61 -1.84 -19.48 12.75
CA GLN A 61 -3.02 -18.99 13.47
C GLN A 61 -2.68 -18.22 14.76
N ILE A 62 -1.59 -18.59 15.43
CA ILE A 62 -1.05 -17.91 16.63
C ILE A 62 -0.58 -16.47 16.35
N ARG A 63 -0.28 -16.13 15.10
CA ARG A 63 0.21 -14.81 14.70
C ARG A 63 -0.88 -13.89 14.18
N ARG A 64 -2.13 -14.38 14.12
CA ARG A 64 -3.29 -13.58 13.73
C ARG A 64 -3.85 -12.84 14.94
N TRP A 65 -4.50 -11.72 14.68
CA TRP A 65 -5.25 -11.00 15.72
C TRP A 65 -6.38 -11.89 16.28
N PRO A 66 -6.47 -12.06 17.62
CA PRO A 66 -7.50 -12.87 18.24
C PRO A 66 -8.90 -12.40 17.85
N ASN A 67 -9.80 -13.35 17.61
CA ASN A 67 -11.18 -13.07 17.20
C ASN A 67 -11.32 -12.16 15.99
N LYS A 68 -10.26 -12.01 15.18
CA LYS A 68 -10.22 -11.10 14.02
C LYS A 68 -10.37 -9.63 14.39
N ILE A 69 -10.17 -9.27 15.66
CA ILE A 69 -10.32 -7.89 16.15
C ILE A 69 -8.94 -7.27 16.29
N VAL A 70 -8.77 -6.09 15.69
CA VAL A 70 -7.59 -5.24 15.81
C VAL A 70 -8.00 -4.00 16.61
N PRO A 71 -7.73 -3.95 17.92
CA PRO A 71 -7.82 -2.71 18.68
C PRO A 71 -6.75 -1.74 18.17
N TYR A 72 -7.12 -0.50 17.88
CA TYR A 72 -6.17 0.52 17.43
C TYR A 72 -6.17 1.77 18.31
N ASP A 73 -5.02 2.43 18.34
CA ASP A 73 -4.81 3.74 18.94
C ASP A 73 -4.08 4.65 17.94
N ILE A 74 -4.76 5.72 17.53
CA ILE A 74 -4.26 6.75 16.61
C ILE A 74 -4.20 8.13 17.29
N SER A 75 -4.24 8.17 18.63
CA SER A 75 -4.23 9.42 19.41
C SER A 75 -2.97 10.26 19.20
N ALA A 76 -1.87 9.62 18.80
CA ALA A 76 -0.61 10.27 18.45
C ALA A 76 -0.65 11.01 17.10
N ILE A 77 -1.69 10.79 16.28
CA ILE A 77 -1.86 11.46 14.99
C ILE A 77 -2.62 12.78 15.21
N SER A 78 -1.88 13.87 15.27
CA SER A 78 -2.43 15.21 15.53
C SER A 78 -3.17 15.80 14.34
N ASP A 79 -2.76 15.50 13.10
CA ASP A 79 -3.43 16.03 11.91
C ASP A 79 -4.76 15.29 11.66
N SER A 80 -5.85 16.06 11.55
CA SER A 80 -7.19 15.50 11.37
C SER A 80 -7.39 14.82 10.02
N ARG A 81 -6.71 15.27 8.96
CA ARG A 81 -6.79 14.68 7.61
C ARG A 81 -6.07 13.33 7.60
N ASP A 82 -4.93 13.23 8.26
CA ASP A 82 -4.21 11.95 8.39
C ASP A 82 -5.06 10.93 9.15
N ARG A 83 -5.67 11.33 10.28
CA ARG A 83 -6.59 10.44 11.03
C ARG A 83 -7.74 9.96 10.16
N GLN A 84 -8.42 10.87 9.45
CA GLN A 84 -9.52 10.51 8.54
C GLN A 84 -9.07 9.55 7.45
N THR A 85 -7.85 9.74 6.93
CA THR A 85 -7.27 8.87 5.90
C THR A 85 -7.02 7.47 6.45
N ILE A 86 -6.47 7.37 7.66
CA ILE A 86 -6.22 6.10 8.36
C ILE A 86 -7.53 5.38 8.68
N GLU A 87 -8.52 6.10 9.21
CA GLU A 87 -9.86 5.56 9.51
C GLU A 87 -10.57 5.05 8.26
N LEU A 88 -10.51 5.81 7.15
CA LEU A 88 -11.05 5.39 5.87
C LEU A 88 -10.35 4.13 5.35
N ALA A 89 -9.02 4.04 5.45
CA ALA A 89 -8.28 2.85 5.05
C ALA A 89 -8.71 1.62 5.86
N MET A 90 -8.85 1.75 7.19
CA MET A 90 -9.37 0.67 8.04
C MET A 90 -10.79 0.25 7.64
N GLN A 91 -11.67 1.20 7.31
CA GLN A 91 -13.02 0.91 6.83
C GLN A 91 -13.00 0.14 5.50
N LYS A 92 -12.21 0.59 4.51
CA LYS A 92 -12.04 -0.11 3.23
C LYS A 92 -11.53 -1.53 3.43
N LEU A 93 -10.58 -1.72 4.33
CA LEU A 93 -10.08 -3.05 4.68
C LEU A 93 -11.14 -3.93 5.33
N MET A 94 -12.17 -3.39 5.98
CA MET A 94 -13.27 -4.17 6.57
C MET A 94 -14.31 -4.59 5.52
N TYR A 95 -14.60 -3.72 4.55
CA TYR A 95 -15.81 -3.83 3.71
C TYR A 95 -15.58 -3.91 2.19
N ASP A 96 -14.38 -3.55 1.69
CA ASP A 96 -14.12 -3.45 0.25
C ASP A 96 -13.12 -4.50 -0.26
N THR A 97 -12.20 -4.96 0.59
CA THR A 97 -11.09 -5.86 0.21
C THR A 97 -11.33 -7.34 0.56
N GLY A 98 -12.51 -7.68 1.07
CA GLY A 98 -12.85 -9.01 1.56
C GLY A 98 -13.16 -10.09 0.52
N ILE A 99 -13.63 -11.23 1.01
CA ILE A 99 -14.15 -12.31 0.16
C ILE A 99 -15.62 -12.04 -0.17
N THR A 100 -16.02 -12.30 -1.41
CA THR A 100 -17.44 -12.30 -1.79
C THR A 100 -18.11 -13.49 -1.12
N LYS A 101 -19.13 -13.26 -0.29
CA LYS A 101 -19.98 -14.33 0.24
C LYS A 101 -21.09 -14.65 -0.76
N PRO A 102 -21.49 -15.94 -0.92
CA PRO A 102 -22.63 -16.28 -1.77
C PRO A 102 -23.87 -15.46 -1.36
N GLY A 103 -24.49 -14.77 -2.33
CA GLY A 103 -25.66 -13.92 -2.08
C GLY A 103 -25.37 -12.51 -1.56
N GLN A 104 -24.11 -12.09 -1.45
CA GLN A 104 -23.74 -10.71 -1.10
C GLN A 104 -22.97 -10.03 -2.23
N THR A 105 -23.33 -8.78 -2.51
CA THR A 105 -22.61 -7.91 -3.46
C THR A 105 -21.39 -7.22 -2.85
N SER A 106 -21.27 -7.23 -1.52
CA SER A 106 -20.17 -6.63 -0.76
C SER A 106 -19.16 -7.69 -0.28
N ARG A 107 -17.88 -7.31 -0.29
CA ARG A 107 -16.74 -8.14 0.07
C ARG A 107 -16.41 -7.97 1.56
N THR A 108 -16.79 -8.93 2.40
CA THR A 108 -16.47 -8.84 3.84
C THR A 108 -15.07 -9.37 4.13
N SER A 109 -14.21 -8.57 4.75
CA SER A 109 -12.90 -9.06 5.16
C SER A 109 -12.97 -9.85 6.47
N CYS A 110 -11.93 -10.63 6.75
CA CYS A 110 -11.81 -11.37 8.01
C CYS A 110 -11.11 -10.55 9.11
N VAL A 111 -11.23 -9.22 9.11
CA VAL A 111 -10.67 -8.34 10.14
C VAL A 111 -11.66 -7.26 10.52
N THR A 112 -11.67 -6.88 11.79
CA THR A 112 -12.50 -5.80 12.34
C THR A 112 -11.59 -4.86 13.13
N PHE A 113 -11.57 -3.60 12.73
CA PHE A 113 -10.90 -2.55 13.49
C PHE A 113 -11.87 -1.94 14.49
N ARG A 114 -11.40 -1.67 15.70
CA ARG A 114 -12.13 -0.87 16.69
C ARG A 114 -11.18 -0.02 17.53
N PRO A 115 -11.65 1.12 18.08
CA PRO A 115 -10.87 1.85 19.07
C PRO A 115 -10.44 0.94 20.23
N ALA A 116 -9.22 1.15 20.70
CA ALA A 116 -8.67 0.45 21.86
C ALA A 116 -9.47 0.77 23.13
N GLN A 117 -9.59 -0.23 24.00
CA GLN A 117 -10.20 -0.17 25.32
C GLN A 117 -9.12 -0.44 26.38
N SER A 118 -9.35 0.00 27.62
CA SER A 118 -8.40 -0.19 28.73
C SER A 118 -8.12 -1.67 29.06
N THR A 119 -8.99 -2.59 28.63
CA THR A 119 -8.84 -4.03 28.82
C THR A 119 -8.02 -4.72 27.73
N ASP A 120 -7.67 -4.00 26.65
CA ASP A 120 -6.93 -4.58 25.53
C ASP A 120 -5.46 -4.80 25.88
N ARG A 121 -5.01 -6.04 25.71
CA ARG A 121 -3.61 -6.42 25.98
C ARG A 121 -2.67 -6.15 24.82
N LYS A 122 -3.19 -6.11 23.59
CA LYS A 122 -2.41 -5.84 22.37
C LYS A 122 -3.17 -4.82 21.54
N VAL A 123 -2.49 -3.76 21.16
CA VAL A 123 -3.06 -2.62 20.44
C VAL A 123 -2.16 -2.26 19.27
N LEU A 124 -2.75 -2.06 18.10
CA LEU A 124 -2.08 -1.44 16.96
C LEU A 124 -1.92 0.05 17.24
N LYS A 125 -0.69 0.51 17.42
CA LYS A 125 -0.38 1.92 17.64
C LYS A 125 0.07 2.54 16.32
N ILE A 126 -0.63 3.58 15.89
CA ILE A 126 -0.28 4.34 14.70
C ILE A 126 0.16 5.73 15.16
N GLN A 127 1.41 6.06 14.85
CA GLN A 127 2.08 7.26 15.33
C GLN A 127 3.01 7.79 14.25
N TYR A 128 3.28 9.10 14.26
CA TYR A 128 4.30 9.68 13.39
C TYR A 128 5.68 9.10 13.76
N SER A 129 6.24 8.26 12.89
CA SER A 129 7.60 7.75 12.99
C SER A 129 8.04 7.16 11.64
N THR A 130 9.23 6.55 11.58
CA THR A 130 9.74 5.86 10.39
C THR A 130 9.09 4.50 10.13
N GLY A 131 8.08 4.07 10.91
CA GLY A 131 7.36 2.82 10.66
C GLY A 131 6.14 2.56 11.56
N CYS A 132 5.34 1.54 11.21
CA CYS A 132 4.21 1.08 12.02
C CYS A 132 4.62 -0.16 12.83
N SER A 133 4.28 -0.22 14.12
CA SER A 133 4.56 -1.39 14.96
C SER A 133 3.40 -1.71 15.92
N ALA A 134 3.22 -2.99 16.24
CA ALA A 134 2.34 -3.41 17.33
C ALA A 134 3.17 -3.47 18.62
N SER A 135 2.70 -2.85 19.72
CA SER A 135 3.38 -2.89 21.01
C SER A 135 3.10 -4.19 21.77
N ASN A 136 4.09 -4.67 22.53
CA ASN A 136 4.01 -5.84 23.41
C ASN A 136 3.02 -5.65 24.58
#